data_AF-A0A3B9AL63-F1
#
_entry.id   AF-A0A3B9AL63-F1
#
_cell.length_a   1.000
_cell.length_b   1.000
_cell.length_c   1.000
_cell.angle_alpha   90.00
_cell.angle_beta   90.00
_cell.angle_gamma   90.00
#
_symmetry.space_group_name_H-M   'P 1'
#
loop_
_entity.id
_entity.type
_entity.pdbx_description
1 polymer ?
#
loop_
_entity_poly.entity_id
_entity_poly.type
_entity_poly.pdbx_seq_one_letter_code
_entity_poly.pdbx_strand_id
1 'polypeptide(L)'
;MPRFLLFFLFGQVCISASGQNNLPATYLFDEPPTAIFAQTIYNDTIVCVGTVFKEGDTIHFQQGAFIAFIDSCGNLISYRKYFDAQGRDIFLNLSNKIIRTKDGGYCFLGSLGFQNLLIKTDFKGDSVFIRECPFPSGFQYASFLSVHEINNAFYVVGYGGTDTPIVDDLCMYKFDQEGNQLDYCRF
;
A
#
# COMPACT_ATOMS: atom_id res chain seq x y z
N MET A 1 -52.67 17.90 -49.07
CA MET A 1 -51.32 17.89 -48.48
C MET A 1 -51.10 16.52 -47.84
N PRO A 2 -50.22 15.64 -48.35
CA PRO A 2 -49.92 14.40 -47.66
C PRO A 2 -48.83 14.65 -46.62
N ARG A 3 -49.08 14.23 -45.37
CA ARG A 3 -48.10 14.21 -44.29
C ARG A 3 -47.26 12.94 -44.43
N PHE A 4 -45.96 13.08 -44.66
CA PHE A 4 -45.02 11.97 -44.53
C PHE A 4 -44.76 11.69 -43.04
N LEU A 5 -45.03 10.45 -42.62
CA LEU A 5 -44.69 9.96 -41.29
C LEU A 5 -43.24 9.43 -41.35
N LEU A 6 -42.31 10.07 -40.63
CA LEU A 6 -40.92 9.64 -40.55
C LEU A 6 -40.76 8.71 -39.34
N PHE A 7 -40.57 7.41 -39.56
CA PHE A 7 -40.25 6.46 -38.51
C PHE A 7 -38.74 6.48 -38.23
N PHE A 8 -38.33 6.94 -37.04
CA PHE A 8 -36.97 6.74 -36.54
C PHE A 8 -36.88 5.36 -35.88
N LEU A 9 -36.19 4.43 -36.54
CA LEU A 9 -35.79 3.16 -35.93
C LEU A 9 -34.60 3.43 -35.00
N PHE A 10 -34.83 3.46 -33.69
CA PHE A 10 -33.75 3.34 -32.70
C PHE A 10 -33.34 1.87 -32.63
N GLY A 11 -32.33 1.49 -33.41
CA GLY A 11 -31.64 0.21 -33.23
C GLY A 11 -30.93 0.24 -31.89
N GLN A 12 -31.44 -0.51 -30.90
CA GLN A 12 -30.68 -0.81 -29.69
C GLN A 12 -29.47 -1.66 -30.08
N VAL A 13 -28.31 -1.03 -30.20
CA VAL A 13 -27.04 -1.74 -30.17
C VAL A 13 -26.84 -2.19 -28.73
N CYS A 14 -27.18 -3.43 -28.44
CA CYS A 14 -26.71 -4.08 -27.22
C CYS A 14 -25.19 -4.19 -27.35
N ILE A 15 -24.46 -3.22 -26.77
CA ILE A 15 -23.03 -3.38 -26.51
C ILE A 15 -22.95 -4.38 -25.35
N SER A 16 -22.90 -5.67 -25.67
CA SER A 16 -22.49 -6.66 -24.70
C SER A 16 -21.00 -6.45 -24.45
N ALA A 17 -20.65 -5.88 -23.29
CA ALA A 17 -19.29 -5.97 -22.80
C ALA A 17 -19.04 -7.45 -22.45
N SER A 18 -18.32 -8.18 -23.31
CA SER A 18 -17.82 -9.51 -22.95
C SER A 18 -16.84 -9.32 -21.80
N GLY A 19 -17.04 -10.02 -20.68
CA GLY A 19 -16.05 -10.11 -19.61
C GLY A 19 -14.69 -10.51 -20.20
N GLN A 20 -13.59 -9.94 -19.69
CA GLN A 20 -12.26 -10.24 -20.19
C GLN A 20 -11.92 -11.71 -20.02
N ASN A 21 -11.69 -12.41 -21.14
CA ASN A 21 -11.32 -13.84 -21.17
C ASN A 21 -9.89 -14.13 -20.65
N ASN A 22 -9.15 -13.12 -20.18
CA ASN A 22 -7.70 -13.19 -19.90
C ASN A 22 -7.29 -12.91 -18.43
N LEU A 23 -8.21 -13.04 -17.47
CA LEU A 23 -7.88 -12.96 -16.04
C LEU A 23 -7.38 -14.31 -15.51
N PRO A 24 -6.21 -14.77 -15.98
CA PRO A 24 -5.12 -14.94 -15.02
C PRO A 24 -3.80 -14.40 -15.59
N ALA A 25 -3.59 -13.10 -15.46
CA ALA A 25 -2.26 -12.53 -15.64
C ALA A 25 -1.41 -12.88 -14.41
N THR A 26 -0.44 -13.77 -14.57
CA THR A 26 0.66 -13.88 -13.61
C THR A 26 1.57 -12.69 -13.81
N TYR A 27 1.65 -11.80 -12.82
CA TYR A 27 2.57 -10.66 -12.87
C TYR A 27 3.99 -11.11 -12.48
N LEU A 28 4.95 -10.83 -13.35
CA LEU A 28 6.38 -11.04 -13.10
C LEU A 28 7.01 -9.68 -12.78
N PHE A 29 7.57 -9.51 -11.58
CA PHE A 29 8.17 -8.24 -11.11
C PHE A 29 9.70 -8.26 -11.13
N ASP A 30 10.28 -9.04 -12.06
CA ASP A 30 11.70 -9.44 -12.15
C ASP A 30 12.27 -10.11 -10.89
N GLU A 31 11.43 -10.25 -9.87
CA GLU A 31 11.67 -10.80 -8.54
C GLU A 31 10.37 -11.49 -8.15
N PRO A 32 10.39 -12.63 -7.44
CA PRO A 32 9.17 -13.38 -7.12
C PRO A 32 8.29 -12.58 -6.14
N PRO A 33 7.13 -12.05 -6.59
CA PRO A 33 6.13 -11.52 -5.67
C PRO A 33 5.49 -12.68 -4.91
N THR A 34 5.02 -12.43 -3.70
CA THR A 34 4.36 -13.49 -2.91
C THR A 34 2.96 -13.17 -2.48
N ALA A 35 2.68 -11.92 -2.11
CA ALA A 35 1.33 -11.53 -1.72
C ALA A 35 1.10 -10.04 -1.96
N ILE A 36 -0.16 -9.69 -2.23
CA ILE A 36 -0.67 -8.32 -2.17
C ILE A 36 -1.39 -8.19 -0.82
N PHE A 37 -1.05 -7.16 -0.06
CA PHE A 37 -1.59 -6.92 1.29
C PHE A 37 -2.60 -5.79 1.34
N ALA A 38 -2.45 -4.78 0.47
CA ALA A 38 -3.38 -3.66 0.40
C ALA A 38 -3.47 -3.11 -1.01
N GLN A 39 -4.61 -2.50 -1.31
CA GLN A 39 -4.86 -1.83 -2.57
C GLN A 39 -5.66 -0.55 -2.36
N THR A 40 -5.46 0.40 -3.26
CA THR A 40 -6.32 1.57 -3.46
C THR A 40 -6.58 1.75 -4.95
N ILE A 41 -7.62 2.51 -5.29
CA ILE A 41 -7.94 2.85 -6.67
C ILE A 41 -7.75 4.35 -6.83
N TYR A 42 -7.11 4.74 -7.94
CA TYR A 42 -7.04 6.12 -8.36
C TYR A 42 -7.31 6.23 -9.86
N ASN A 43 -8.37 6.95 -10.22
CA ASN A 43 -8.92 6.96 -11.58
C ASN A 43 -9.09 5.51 -12.07
N ASP A 44 -8.49 5.18 -13.21
CA ASP A 44 -8.52 3.84 -13.82
C ASP A 44 -7.29 2.98 -13.46
N THR A 45 -6.59 3.31 -12.36
CA THR A 45 -5.41 2.58 -11.89
C THR A 45 -5.65 1.97 -10.51
N ILE A 46 -5.49 0.66 -10.43
CA ILE A 46 -5.39 -0.09 -9.19
C ILE A 46 -3.95 0.00 -8.72
N VAL A 47 -3.74 0.46 -7.49
CA VAL A 47 -2.42 0.57 -6.86
C VAL A 47 -2.36 -0.42 -5.72
N CYS A 48 -1.45 -1.37 -5.79
CA CYS A 48 -1.30 -2.46 -4.82
C CYS A 48 0.05 -2.37 -4.13
N VAL A 49 0.10 -2.73 -2.85
CA VAL A 49 1.36 -3.00 -2.13
C VAL A 49 1.41 -4.42 -1.66
N GLY A 50 2.61 -5.00 -1.70
CA GLY A 50 2.81 -6.41 -1.47
C GLY A 50 4.24 -6.77 -1.11
N THR A 51 4.50 -8.05 -0.86
CA THR A 51 5.83 -8.57 -0.56
C THR A 51 6.51 -9.13 -1.79
N VAL A 52 7.82 -8.94 -1.84
CA VAL A 52 8.71 -9.45 -2.89
C VAL A 52 9.96 -10.03 -2.24
N PHE A 53 10.51 -11.12 -2.77
CA PHE A 53 11.79 -11.65 -2.32
C PHE A 53 12.89 -11.28 -3.30
N LYS A 54 14.09 -11.03 -2.79
CA LYS A 54 15.28 -10.75 -3.62
C LYS A 54 15.87 -12.03 -4.20
N GLU A 55 16.05 -12.08 -5.51
CA GLU A 55 16.53 -13.22 -6.28
C GLU A 55 18.04 -13.33 -6.14
N GLY A 56 18.54 -14.56 -6.07
CA GLY A 56 19.96 -14.84 -5.95
C GLY A 56 20.53 -14.77 -4.53
N ASP A 57 19.76 -14.32 -3.53
CA ASP A 57 20.14 -14.48 -2.12
C ASP A 57 19.74 -15.86 -1.61
N THR A 58 20.57 -16.85 -1.93
CA THR A 58 20.34 -18.27 -1.61
C THR A 58 20.52 -18.60 -0.12
N ILE A 59 20.94 -17.64 0.70
CA ILE A 59 21.25 -17.87 2.12
C ILE A 59 20.27 -17.11 3.03
N HIS A 60 19.79 -15.92 2.63
CA HIS A 60 18.96 -15.08 3.50
C HIS A 60 17.62 -14.61 2.92
N PHE A 61 17.27 -14.96 1.67
CA PHE A 61 15.97 -14.63 1.05
C PHE A 61 15.38 -13.28 1.53
N GLN A 62 16.09 -12.18 1.29
CA GLN A 62 15.67 -10.88 1.81
C GLN A 62 14.25 -10.55 1.33
N GLN A 63 13.33 -10.38 2.28
CA GLN A 63 11.98 -9.93 2.01
C GLN A 63 11.95 -8.40 1.90
N GLY A 64 11.33 -7.92 0.83
CA GLY A 64 11.08 -6.51 0.58
C GLY A 64 9.58 -6.22 0.44
N ALA A 65 9.29 -4.93 0.29
CA ALA A 65 7.97 -4.47 -0.14
C ALA A 65 8.00 -4.10 -1.62
N PHE A 66 6.85 -4.15 -2.29
CA PHE A 66 6.66 -3.55 -3.60
C PHE A 66 5.42 -2.67 -3.62
N ILE A 67 5.39 -1.74 -4.58
CA ILE A 67 4.16 -1.07 -5.04
C ILE A 67 3.99 -1.37 -6.53
N ALA A 68 2.78 -1.69 -6.96
CA ALA A 68 2.44 -2.00 -8.34
C ALA A 68 1.24 -1.17 -8.80
N PHE A 69 1.28 -0.77 -10.07
CA PHE A 69 0.25 0.01 -10.73
C PHE A 69 -0.33 -0.83 -11.85
N ILE A 70 -1.63 -1.09 -11.79
CA ILE A 70 -2.35 -2.00 -12.68
C ILE A 70 -3.51 -1.22 -13.29
N ASP A 71 -3.70 -1.31 -14.61
CA ASP A 71 -4.83 -0.64 -15.26
C ASP A 71 -6.17 -1.36 -14.96
N SER A 72 -7.28 -0.76 -15.37
CA SER A 72 -8.63 -1.33 -15.23
C SER A 72 -8.83 -2.66 -15.97
N CYS A 73 -7.90 -3.02 -16.85
CA CYS A 73 -7.90 -4.24 -17.64
C CYS A 73 -7.02 -5.35 -17.02
N GLY A 74 -6.41 -5.10 -15.85
CA GLY A 74 -5.51 -6.05 -15.22
C GLY A 74 -4.12 -6.12 -15.84
N ASN A 75 -3.69 -5.11 -16.61
CA ASN A 75 -2.32 -5.05 -17.11
C ASN A 75 -1.43 -4.31 -16.12
N LEU A 76 -0.26 -4.87 -15.83
CA LEU A 76 0.77 -4.19 -15.05
C LEU A 76 1.32 -3.00 -15.85
N ILE A 77 1.11 -1.79 -15.34
CA ILE A 77 1.63 -0.53 -15.90
C ILE A 77 3.08 -0.35 -15.47
N SER A 78 3.34 -0.47 -14.16
CA SER A 78 4.68 -0.31 -13.58
C SER A 78 4.71 -0.83 -12.14
N TYR A 79 5.91 -0.93 -11.58
CA TYR A 79 6.11 -1.28 -10.18
C TYR A 79 7.43 -0.71 -9.63
N ARG A 80 7.56 -0.69 -8.30
CA ARG A 80 8.80 -0.43 -7.57
C ARG A 80 8.97 -1.42 -6.43
N LYS A 81 10.21 -1.69 -6.06
CA LYS A 81 10.61 -2.60 -4.99
C LYS A 81 11.42 -1.83 -3.96
N TYR A 82 11.28 -2.21 -2.70
CA TYR A 82 11.97 -1.61 -1.58
C TYR A 82 12.57 -2.72 -0.74
N PHE A 83 13.88 -2.65 -0.57
CA PHE A 83 14.66 -3.55 0.26
C PHE A 83 15.46 -2.71 1.25
N ASP A 84 15.67 -3.24 2.44
CA ASP A 84 16.55 -2.63 3.41
C ASP A 84 18.01 -2.74 2.95
N ALA A 85 18.77 -1.64 3.02
CA ALA A 85 20.14 -1.62 2.54
C ALA A 85 21.08 -2.52 3.37
N GLN A 86 20.71 -2.80 4.62
CA GLN A 86 21.45 -3.66 5.54
C GLN A 86 21.03 -5.13 5.43
N GLY A 87 20.13 -5.48 4.49
CA GLY A 87 19.69 -6.85 4.27
C GLY A 87 18.60 -7.34 5.21
N ARG A 88 17.99 -6.46 6.02
CA ARG A 88 16.87 -6.85 6.89
C ARG A 88 15.59 -7.03 6.08
N ASP A 89 14.67 -7.83 6.64
CA ASP A 89 13.38 -8.10 6.02
C ASP A 89 12.36 -7.00 6.31
N ILE A 90 11.76 -6.48 5.24
CA ILE A 90 10.58 -5.62 5.33
C ILE A 90 9.34 -6.51 5.31
N PHE A 91 8.56 -6.47 6.40
CA PHE A 91 7.29 -7.17 6.50
C PHE A 91 6.11 -6.23 6.29
N LEU A 92 5.09 -6.72 5.60
CA LEU A 92 3.80 -6.06 5.45
C LEU A 92 2.75 -6.88 6.20
N ASN A 93 1.86 -6.23 6.94
CA ASN A 93 0.80 -6.87 7.70
C ASN A 93 -0.47 -7.04 6.84
N LEU A 94 -1.25 -8.10 7.06
CA LEU A 94 -2.58 -8.32 6.43
C LEU A 94 -3.58 -7.19 6.69
N SER A 95 -3.40 -6.45 7.78
CA SER A 95 -4.21 -5.29 8.12
C SER A 95 -3.77 -4.00 7.43
N ASN A 96 -2.65 -4.02 6.68
CA ASN A 96 -2.09 -2.83 6.07
C ASN A 96 -3.10 -2.09 5.20
N LYS A 97 -2.95 -0.77 5.19
CA LYS A 97 -3.63 0.12 4.28
C LYS A 97 -2.59 0.91 3.50
N ILE A 98 -2.89 1.14 2.23
CA ILE A 98 -2.24 2.14 1.42
C ILE A 98 -3.21 3.31 1.26
N ILE A 99 -2.72 4.53 1.48
CA ILE A 99 -3.45 5.75 1.20
C ILE A 99 -2.78 6.53 0.09
N ARG A 100 -3.57 7.27 -0.67
CA ARG A 100 -3.06 8.33 -1.54
C ARG A 100 -2.81 9.58 -0.70
N THR A 101 -1.66 10.21 -0.90
CA THR A 101 -1.31 11.46 -0.20
C THR A 101 -1.80 12.68 -0.98
N LYS A 102 -1.96 13.82 -0.31
CA LYS A 102 -2.45 15.08 -0.90
C LYS A 102 -1.55 15.62 -2.01
N ASP A 103 -0.24 15.36 -1.92
CA ASP A 103 0.76 15.68 -2.95
C ASP A 103 0.72 14.70 -4.15
N GLY A 104 -0.18 13.72 -4.14
CA GLY A 104 -0.43 12.78 -5.24
C GLY A 104 0.39 11.49 -5.16
N GLY A 105 1.25 11.34 -4.16
CA GLY A 105 1.97 10.11 -3.85
C GLY A 105 1.15 9.07 -3.09
N TYR A 106 1.85 8.15 -2.43
CA TYR A 106 1.24 7.11 -1.61
C TYR A 106 1.95 6.97 -0.28
N CYS A 107 1.21 6.51 0.73
CA CYS A 107 1.75 6.18 2.04
C CYS A 107 1.18 4.86 2.53
N PHE A 108 2.04 4.00 3.08
CA PHE A 108 1.67 2.71 3.65
C PHE A 108 2.64 2.31 4.76
N LEU A 109 2.30 1.23 5.45
CA LEU A 109 2.98 0.79 6.66
C LEU A 109 3.69 -0.54 6.41
N GLY A 110 4.73 -0.80 7.20
CA GLY A 110 5.40 -2.09 7.28
C GLY A 110 6.12 -2.25 8.60
N SER A 111 6.98 -3.25 8.71
CA SER A 111 7.90 -3.41 9.82
C SER A 111 9.26 -3.91 9.35
N LEU A 112 10.27 -3.65 10.18
CA LEU A 112 11.66 -4.03 9.97
C LEU A 112 12.18 -4.65 11.26
N GLY A 113 12.15 -5.98 11.34
CA GLY A 113 12.25 -6.68 12.62
C GLY A 113 11.11 -6.27 13.56
N PHE A 114 11.45 -5.75 14.75
CA PHE A 114 10.48 -5.28 15.75
C PHE A 114 10.03 -3.82 15.54
N GLN A 115 10.72 -3.06 14.67
CA GLN A 115 10.41 -1.65 14.45
C GLN A 115 9.34 -1.48 13.38
N ASN A 116 8.46 -0.50 13.57
CA ASN A 116 7.47 -0.15 12.54
C ASN A 116 8.11 0.70 11.45
N LEU A 117 7.56 0.64 10.24
CA LEU A 117 7.94 1.47 9.12
C LEU A 117 6.78 2.35 8.67
N LEU A 118 7.07 3.62 8.42
CA LEU A 118 6.24 4.51 7.61
C LEU A 118 6.94 4.67 6.25
N ILE A 119 6.24 4.30 5.18
CA ILE A 119 6.77 4.34 3.81
C ILE A 119 5.95 5.35 3.03
N LYS A 120 6.63 6.34 2.44
CA LYS A 120 6.01 7.32 1.53
C LYS A 120 6.70 7.27 0.18
N THR A 121 5.90 7.30 -0.87
CA THR A 121 6.34 7.29 -2.25
C THR A 121 5.75 8.49 -3.00
N ASP A 122 6.37 8.84 -4.11
CA ASP A 122 5.79 9.78 -5.06
C ASP A 122 4.69 9.10 -5.90
N PHE A 123 4.09 9.84 -6.84
CA PHE A 123 3.02 9.32 -7.67
C PHE A 123 3.42 8.18 -8.62
N LYS A 124 4.73 7.99 -8.87
CA LYS A 124 5.31 6.91 -9.69
C LYS A 124 5.73 5.71 -8.86
N GLY A 125 5.60 5.80 -7.53
CA GLY A 125 6.07 4.80 -6.59
C GLY A 125 7.55 4.96 -6.23
N ASP A 126 8.26 6.01 -6.65
CA ASP A 126 9.63 6.21 -6.21
C ASP A 126 9.63 6.61 -4.72
N SER A 127 10.53 6.01 -3.92
CA SER A 127 10.58 6.26 -2.47
C SER A 127 10.91 7.72 -2.18
N VAL A 128 10.01 8.42 -1.48
CA VAL A 128 10.29 9.72 -0.87
C VAL A 128 10.99 9.49 0.47
N PHE A 129 10.45 8.58 1.28
CA PHE A 129 11.13 8.08 2.47
C PHE A 129 10.67 6.68 2.87
N ILE A 130 11.57 5.99 3.58
CA ILE A 130 11.28 4.81 4.40
C ILE A 130 11.81 5.16 5.79
N ARG A 131 10.94 5.19 6.79
CA ARG A 131 11.27 5.64 8.15
C ARG A 131 11.00 4.55 9.16
N GLU A 132 12.06 4.13 9.86
CA GLU A 132 11.93 3.36 11.10
C GLU A 132 11.28 4.24 12.17
N CYS A 133 10.20 3.73 12.74
CA CYS A 133 9.40 4.39 13.76
C CYS A 133 9.60 3.63 15.07
N PRO A 134 10.46 4.13 15.97
CA PRO A 134 10.70 3.48 17.25
C PRO A 134 9.42 3.51 18.09
N PHE A 135 9.24 2.49 18.92
CA PHE A 135 8.13 2.46 19.85
C PHE A 135 8.36 3.48 20.98
N PRO A 136 7.28 3.99 21.58
CA PRO A 136 7.32 4.87 22.73
C PRO A 136 8.15 4.33 23.91
N SER A 137 8.66 5.25 24.73
CA SER A 137 9.32 4.86 25.98
C SER A 137 8.38 4.04 26.87
N GLY A 138 8.87 2.88 27.30
CA GLY A 138 8.11 1.92 28.12
C GLY A 138 7.44 0.81 27.32
N PHE A 139 7.31 0.93 25.99
CA PHE A 139 6.85 -0.18 25.16
C PHE A 139 8.03 -1.11 24.82
N GLN A 140 7.75 -2.41 24.81
CA GLN A 140 8.67 -3.46 24.36
C GLN A 140 8.38 -3.86 22.91
N TYR A 141 7.15 -3.64 22.45
CA TYR A 141 6.73 -3.81 21.06
C TYR A 141 5.64 -2.80 20.69
N ALA A 142 5.47 -2.57 19.38
CA ALA A 142 4.31 -1.90 18.82
C ALA A 142 4.05 -2.41 17.41
N SER A 143 2.80 -2.35 16.96
CA SER A 143 2.40 -2.71 15.60
C SER A 143 1.46 -1.66 15.04
N PHE A 144 1.84 -1.08 13.90
CA PHE A 144 1.00 -0.16 13.14
C PHE A 144 -0.03 -0.93 12.33
N LEU A 145 -1.27 -0.43 12.31
CA LEU A 145 -2.41 -1.08 11.65
C LEU A 145 -2.96 -0.25 10.50
N SER A 146 -3.10 1.07 10.68
CA SER A 146 -3.67 1.95 9.66
C SER A 146 -3.02 3.31 9.68
N VAL A 147 -2.97 3.96 8.51
CA VAL A 147 -2.44 5.30 8.31
C VAL A 147 -3.49 6.17 7.61
N HIS A 148 -3.58 7.43 8.03
CA HIS A 148 -4.41 8.45 7.43
C HIS A 148 -3.65 9.77 7.34
N GLU A 149 -3.82 10.51 6.24
CA GLU A 149 -3.31 11.86 6.13
C GLU A 149 -4.39 12.88 6.49
N ILE A 150 -4.17 13.68 7.53
CA ILE A 150 -5.10 14.70 8.02
C ILE A 150 -4.32 15.98 8.27
N ASN A 151 -4.79 17.11 7.74
CA ASN A 151 -4.19 18.45 7.97
C ASN A 151 -2.65 18.49 7.78
N ASN A 152 -2.15 17.82 6.73
CA ASN A 152 -0.72 17.73 6.38
C ASN A 152 0.12 17.02 7.45
N ALA A 153 -0.46 16.06 8.15
CA ALA A 153 0.24 15.14 9.03
C ALA A 153 -0.26 13.71 8.77
N PHE A 154 0.60 12.73 8.99
CA PHE A 154 0.18 11.32 9.01
C PHE A 154 -0.23 10.94 10.43
N TYR A 155 -1.41 10.37 10.55
CA TYR A 155 -1.94 9.78 11.77
C TYR A 155 -1.92 8.27 11.59
N VAL A 156 -1.21 7.58 12.47
CA VAL A 156 -1.10 6.13 12.45
C VAL A 156 -1.72 5.58 13.72
N VAL A 157 -2.57 4.57 13.58
CA VAL A 157 -3.15 3.84 14.71
C VAL A 157 -2.61 2.42 14.75
N GLY A 158 -2.42 1.92 15.95
CA GLY A 158 -1.86 0.60 16.20
C GLY A 158 -2.07 0.17 17.64
N TYR A 159 -1.35 -0.86 18.05
CA TYR A 159 -1.27 -1.29 19.44
C TYR A 159 0.19 -1.44 19.86
N GLY A 160 0.47 -1.38 21.15
CA GLY A 160 1.80 -1.61 21.69
C GLY A 160 1.73 -1.77 23.20
N GLY A 161 2.79 -2.33 23.77
CA GLY A 161 2.69 -2.80 25.14
C GLY A 161 4.01 -3.26 25.74
N THR A 162 3.89 -3.85 26.94
CA THR A 162 4.96 -4.58 27.61
C THR A 162 4.64 -6.06 27.61
N ASP A 163 5.65 -6.93 27.54
CA ASP A 163 5.45 -8.37 27.69
C ASP A 163 5.23 -8.78 29.16
N THR A 164 5.43 -7.88 30.13
CA THR A 164 5.31 -8.20 31.57
C THR A 164 4.84 -7.00 32.40
N PRO A 165 3.56 -6.97 32.86
CA PRO A 165 2.46 -7.83 32.43
C PRO A 165 2.11 -7.59 30.95
N ILE A 166 1.54 -8.59 30.26
CA ILE A 166 1.03 -8.44 28.89
C ILE A 166 -0.15 -7.47 28.93
N VAL A 167 0.08 -6.26 28.48
CA VAL A 167 -0.93 -5.21 28.35
C VAL A 167 -0.73 -4.57 26.98
N ASP A 168 -1.72 -4.74 26.11
CA ASP A 168 -1.80 -4.04 24.82
C ASP A 168 -2.58 -2.74 25.02
N ASP A 169 -1.89 -1.61 24.87
CA ASP A 169 -2.52 -0.31 24.79
C ASP A 169 -2.82 0.00 23.31
N LEU A 170 -4.00 0.56 23.04
CA LEU A 170 -4.23 1.22 21.76
C LEU A 170 -3.31 2.44 21.71
N CYS A 171 -2.62 2.62 20.59
CA CYS A 171 -1.75 3.76 20.39
C CYS A 171 -2.05 4.50 19.09
N MET A 172 -1.86 5.80 19.12
CA MET A 172 -1.93 6.67 17.95
C MET A 172 -0.66 7.51 17.89
N TYR A 173 -0.13 7.64 16.68
CA TYR A 173 1.09 8.38 16.38
C TYR A 173 0.76 9.48 15.39
N LYS A 174 1.48 10.59 15.51
CA LYS A 174 1.42 11.69 14.56
C LYS A 174 2.80 11.91 13.96
N PHE A 175 2.87 12.01 12.64
CA PHE A 175 4.09 12.31 11.90
C PHE A 175 3.88 13.55 11.01
N ASP A 176 4.96 14.28 10.74
CA ASP A 176 4.99 15.31 9.71
C ASP A 176 5.08 14.72 8.29
N GLN A 177 5.17 15.58 7.27
CA GLN A 177 5.21 15.15 5.87
C GLN A 177 6.55 14.57 5.43
N GLU A 178 7.59 14.76 6.25
CA GLU A 178 8.94 14.25 6.09
C GLU A 178 9.15 12.91 6.82
N GLY A 179 8.11 12.46 7.55
CA GLY A 179 8.04 11.20 8.27
C GLY A 179 8.66 11.25 9.67
N ASN A 180 8.89 12.44 10.24
CA ASN A 180 9.35 12.58 11.62
C ASN A 180 8.16 12.45 12.57
N GLN A 181 8.33 11.67 13.63
CA GLN A 181 7.33 11.56 14.68
C GLN A 181 7.22 12.88 15.45
N LEU A 182 6.02 13.45 15.50
CA LEU A 182 5.71 14.68 16.22
C LEU A 182 5.14 14.39 17.60
N ASP A 183 4.29 13.37 17.72
CA ASP A 183 3.60 13.03 18.97
C ASP A 183 3.11 11.58 18.95
N TYR A 184 2.76 11.06 20.12
CA TYR A 184 2.03 9.81 20.27
C TYR A 184 1.15 9.83 21.52
N CYS A 185 0.05 9.09 21.50
CA CYS A 185 -0.79 8.85 22.66
C CYS A 185 -1.11 7.37 22.80
N ARG A 186 -1.40 6.98 24.04
CA ARG A 186 -1.80 5.65 24.50
C ARG A 186 -3.14 5.78 25.22
N PHE A 187 -4.05 4.85 24.98
CA PHE A 187 -5.43 4.87 25.49
C PHE A 187 -5.68 3.75 26.49
#